data_AF-X1W201-F1
#
_entry.id   AF-X1W201-F1
#
_cell.length_a   1.000
_cell.length_b   1.000
_cell.length_c   1.000
_cell.angle_alpha   90.00
_cell.angle_beta   90.00
_cell.angle_gamma   90.00
#
_symmetry.space_group_name_H-M   'P 1'
#
loop_
_entity.id
_entity.type
_entity.pdbx_description
1 polymer ?
#
loop_
_entity_poly.entity_id
_entity_poly.type
_entity_poly.pdbx_seq_one_letter_code
_entity_poly.pdbx_strand_id
1 'polypeptide(L)'
;MSKNKDRIYYYRYFDPIASAFSQLSIYDIDPVSWSLKRRIYSEKGYLRDKNFFLSNCWYRDFEENKPVTFEEKKEMELTLAED
;
A
#
# COMPACT_ATOMS: atom_id res chain seq x y z
N MET A 1 5.29 0.14 -11.43
CA MET A 1 5.03 1.55 -11.03
C MET A 1 3.64 1.91 -11.51
N SER A 2 2.82 2.60 -10.73
CA SER A 2 1.48 3.00 -11.19
C SER A 2 1.59 3.94 -12.40
N LYS A 3 0.64 3.83 -13.34
CA LYS A 3 0.60 4.62 -14.59
C LYS A 3 0.61 6.13 -14.31
N ASN A 4 -0.02 6.55 -13.21
CA ASN A 4 -0.11 7.94 -12.80
C ASN A 4 1.07 8.41 -11.96
N LYS A 5 2.05 7.54 -11.66
CA LYS A 5 3.17 7.81 -10.73
C LYS A 5 2.70 8.33 -9.36
N ASP A 6 1.48 7.99 -8.98
CA ASP A 6 0.79 8.36 -7.76
C ASP A 6 0.96 7.32 -6.64
N ARG A 7 1.67 6.22 -6.89
CA ARG A 7 1.84 5.14 -5.92
C ARG A 7 3.27 4.61 -5.86
N ILE A 8 3.82 4.58 -4.64
CA ILE A 8 5.14 4.04 -4.33
C ILE A 8 4.98 2.80 -3.46
N TYR A 9 5.75 1.75 -3.77
CA TYR A 9 5.81 0.51 -2.99
C TYR A 9 7.21 0.38 -2.37
N TYR A 10 7.27 0.16 -1.08
CA TYR A 10 8.50 -0.09 -0.34
C TYR A 10 8.34 -1.36 0.50
N TYR A 11 9.32 -2.25 0.47
CA TYR A 11 9.32 -3.47 1.30
C TYR A 11 10.70 -3.64 1.93
N ARG A 12 10.75 -4.29 3.09
CA ARG A 12 12.03 -4.60 3.74
C ARG A 12 12.61 -5.93 3.25
N TYR A 13 11.77 -6.93 3.09
CA TYR A 13 12.19 -8.26 2.64
C TYR A 13 11.24 -8.81 1.58
N PHE A 14 11.79 -9.59 0.66
CA PHE A 14 11.04 -10.33 -0.36
C PHE A 14 11.45 -11.80 -0.30
N ASP A 15 10.46 -12.67 -0.16
CA ASP A 15 10.59 -14.12 -0.27
C ASP A 15 10.15 -14.53 -1.69
N PRO A 16 11.08 -14.94 -2.57
CA PRO A 16 10.76 -15.32 -3.94
C PRO A 16 10.05 -16.68 -4.04
N ILE A 17 10.18 -17.56 -3.05
CA ILE A 17 9.55 -18.89 -3.05
C ILE A 17 8.06 -18.72 -2.72
N ALA A 18 7.75 -17.90 -1.72
CA ALA A 18 6.38 -17.62 -1.31
C ALA A 18 5.71 -16.48 -2.10
N SER A 19 6.45 -15.77 -2.96
CA SER A 19 6.01 -14.53 -3.62
C SER A 19 5.43 -13.52 -2.62
N ALA A 20 6.17 -13.33 -1.51
CA ALA A 20 5.69 -12.60 -0.34
C ALA A 20 6.64 -11.46 0.04
N PHE A 21 6.06 -10.31 0.37
CA PHE A 21 6.76 -9.12 0.86
C PHE A 21 6.54 -8.99 2.36
N SER A 22 7.58 -8.66 3.11
CA SER A 22 7.47 -8.39 4.55
C SER A 22 7.77 -6.92 4.86
N GLN A 23 7.00 -6.37 5.82
CA GLN A 23 7.05 -4.96 6.22
C GLN A 23 6.85 -4.03 5.02
N LEU A 24 5.77 -4.27 4.28
CA LEU A 24 5.41 -3.51 3.11
C LEU A 24 4.79 -2.18 3.52
N SER A 25 5.21 -1.10 2.89
CA SER A 25 4.55 0.20 2.91
C SER A 25 4.17 0.61 1.49
N ILE A 26 2.91 1.03 1.31
CA ILE A 26 2.38 1.60 0.07
C ILE A 26 2.05 3.06 0.37
N TYR A 27 2.50 3.96 -0.50
CA TYR A 27 2.28 5.39 -0.37
C TYR A 27 1.54 5.88 -1.60
N ASP A 28 0.36 6.44 -1.37
CA ASP A 28 -0.40 7.16 -2.40
C ASP A 28 -0.06 8.64 -2.28
N ILE A 29 0.40 9.24 -3.38
CA ILE A 29 0.86 10.62 -3.45
C ILE A 29 0.07 11.40 -4.49
N ASP A 30 -0.07 12.71 -4.26
CA ASP A 30 -0.43 13.64 -5.30
C ASP A 30 0.83 14.03 -6.09
N PRO A 31 0.97 13.66 -7.37
CA PRO A 31 2.17 13.99 -8.14
C PRO A 31 2.26 15.50 -8.48
N VAL A 32 1.16 16.27 -8.41
CA VAL A 32 1.14 17.70 -8.74
C VAL A 32 1.58 18.53 -7.55
N SER A 33 1.00 18.29 -6.38
CA SER A 33 1.34 19.01 -5.15
C SER A 33 2.45 18.35 -4.33
N TRP A 34 2.89 17.16 -4.73
CA TRP A 34 3.89 16.34 -4.04
C TRP A 34 3.54 16.05 -2.58
N SER A 35 2.24 15.89 -2.30
CA SER A 35 1.72 15.58 -0.96
C SER A 35 1.40 14.10 -0.81
N LEU A 36 1.58 13.56 0.40
CA LEU A 36 1.13 12.22 0.74
C LEU A 36 -0.38 12.25 0.99
N LYS A 37 -1.14 11.38 0.31
CA LYS A 37 -2.60 11.24 0.47
C LYS A 37 -2.97 10.08 1.36
N ARG A 38 -2.29 8.95 1.20
CA ARG A 38 -2.54 7.75 2.00
C ARG A 38 -1.25 6.98 2.21
N ARG A 39 -1.13 6.38 3.38
CA ARG A 39 -0.14 5.34 3.64
C ARG A 39 -0.84 4.07 4.09
N ILE A 40 -0.49 2.95 3.47
CA ILE A 40 -0.88 1.61 3.89
C ILE A 40 0.39 0.90 4.34
N TYR A 41 0.33 0.23 5.49
CA TYR A 41 1.38 -0.67 5.95
C TYR A 41 0.81 -2.06 6.10
N SER A 42 1.61 -3.08 5.83
CA SER A 42 1.28 -4.47 6.09
C SER A 42 2.50 -5.24 6.58
N GLU A 43 2.29 -6.12 7.56
CA GLU A 43 3.35 -7.03 8.00
C GLU A 43 3.75 -8.00 6.89
N LYS A 44 2.76 -8.55 6.15
CA LYS A 44 3.01 -9.38 4.97
C LYS A 44 2.03 -9.09 3.83
N GLY A 45 2.57 -8.89 2.63
CA GLY A 45 1.83 -8.79 1.38
C GLY A 45 2.13 -9.97 0.45
N TYR A 46 1.11 -10.54 -0.19
CA TYR A 46 1.24 -11.65 -1.15
C TYR A 46 0.72 -11.20 -2.51
N LEU A 47 1.52 -11.41 -3.54
CA LEU A 47 1.07 -11.23 -4.90
C LEU A 47 0.50 -12.55 -5.42
N ARG A 48 -0.80 -12.56 -5.72
CA ARG A 48 -1.46 -13.69 -6.39
C ARG A 48 -2.28 -13.13 -7.55
N ASP A 49 -1.98 -13.62 -8.75
CA ASP A 49 -2.54 -13.11 -9.99
C ASP A 49 -2.35 -11.59 -10.10
N LYS A 50 -3.46 -10.83 -10.13
CA LYS A 50 -3.50 -9.36 -10.22
C LYS A 50 -3.83 -8.68 -8.90
N ASN A 51 -3.98 -9.47 -7.82
CA ASN A 51 -4.42 -8.98 -6.54
C ASN A 51 -3.28 -9.04 -5.52
N PHE A 52 -3.24 -8.00 -4.70
CA PHE A 52 -2.26 -7.87 -3.65
C PHE A 52 -2.95 -7.99 -2.29
N PHE A 53 -2.70 -9.14 -1.64
CA PHE A 53 -3.32 -9.51 -0.39
C PHE A 53 -2.41 -9.10 0.76
N LEU A 54 -2.89 -8.21 1.61
CA LEU A 54 -2.19 -7.68 2.76
C LEU A 54 -2.73 -8.32 4.04
N SER A 55 -1.84 -8.65 4.96
CA SER A 55 -2.18 -9.18 6.28
C SER A 55 -1.61 -8.32 7.40
N ASN A 56 -2.32 -8.26 8.52
CA ASN A 56 -2.01 -7.43 9.70
C ASN A 56 -1.61 -6.02 9.26
N CYS A 57 -2.56 -5.33 8.64
CA CYS A 57 -2.32 -4.08 7.96
C CYS A 57 -3.02 -2.92 8.66
N TRP A 58 -2.55 -1.73 8.38
CA TRP A 58 -3.23 -0.50 8.76
C TRP A 58 -3.10 0.52 7.64
N TYR A 59 -4.01 1.48 7.61
CA TYR A 59 -3.89 2.63 6.73
C TYR A 59 -4.15 3.94 7.46
N ARG A 60 -3.60 5.01 6.88
CA ARG A 60 -3.82 6.39 7.31
C ARG A 60 -4.07 7.26 6.09
N ASP A 61 -5.09 8.10 6.17
CA ASP A 61 -5.37 9.14 5.19
C ASP A 61 -4.87 10.50 5.69
N PHE A 62 -4.32 11.26 4.75
CA PHE A 62 -3.77 12.58 4.95
C PHE A 62 -4.51 13.52 3.99
N GLU A 63 -5.55 14.16 4.52
CA GLU A 63 -6.30 15.19 3.80
C GLU A 63 -6.14 16.52 4.51
N GLU A 64 -5.98 17.60 3.74
CA GLU A 64 -5.98 18.95 4.30
C GLU A 64 -7.31 19.21 5.02
N ASN A 65 -7.23 19.72 6.24
CA ASN A 65 -8.38 20.05 7.10
C ASN A 65 -9.22 18.86 7.60
N LYS A 66 -8.69 17.62 7.55
CA LYS A 66 -9.30 16.48 8.25
C LYS A 66 -8.35 15.87 9.27
N PRO A 67 -8.86 15.32 10.40
CA PRO A 67 -8.05 14.51 11.30
C PRO A 67 -7.43 13.33 10.54
N VAL A 68 -6.17 13.01 10.85
CA VAL A 68 -5.49 11.84 10.32
C VAL A 68 -6.23 10.59 10.79
N THR A 69 -6.68 9.77 9.84
CA THR A 69 -7.35 8.50 10.14
C THR A 69 -6.31 7.43 10.48
N PHE A 70 -6.70 6.46 11.30
CA PHE A 70 -5.93 5.25 11.52
C PHE A 70 -6.90 4.09 11.70
N GLU A 71 -6.82 3.11 10.80
CA GLU A 71 -7.64 1.91 10.89
C GLU A 71 -6.77 0.68 10.65
N GLU A 72 -6.90 -0.29 11.55
CA GLU A 72 -6.27 -1.60 11.45
C GLU A 72 -7.23 -2.59 10.79
N LYS A 73 -6.67 -3.46 9.96
CA LYS A 73 -7.38 -4.56 9.33
C LYS A 73 -6.52 -5.82 9.40
N LYS A 74 -7.15 -6.93 9.75
CA LYS A 74 -6.50 -8.24 9.69
C LYS A 74 -6.10 -8.58 8.25
N GLU A 75 -6.95 -8.27 7.29
CA GLU A 75 -6.75 -8.52 5.87
C GLU A 75 -7.23 -7.33 5.03
N MET A 76 -6.51 -7.03 3.95
CA MET A 76 -6.90 -6.04 2.96
C MET A 76 -6.50 -6.55 1.58
N GLU A 77 -7.42 -6.49 0.63
CA GLU A 77 -7.14 -6.78 -0.76
C GLU A 77 -7.00 -5.48 -1.53
N LEU A 78 -5.90 -5.35 -2.27
CA LEU A 78 -5.69 -4.27 -3.22
C LEU A 78 -5.67 -4.89 -4.61
N THR A 79 -6.65 -4.51 -5.43
CA THR A 79 -6.56 -4.75 -6.86
C THR A 79 -5.40 -3.91 -7.38
N LEU A 80 -4.36 -4.55 -7.90
CA LEU A 80 -3.42 -3.82 -8.72
C LEU A 80 -4.22 -3.43 -9.96
N ALA A 81 -4.41 -2.14 -10.16
CA ALA A 81 -4.90 -1.65 -11.43
C ALA A 81 -3.87 -2.06 -12.48
N GLU A 82 -4.04 -3.25 -13.05
CA GLU A 82 -3.55 -3.58 -14.36
C GLU A 82 -4.51 -2.90 -15.32
N ASP A 83 -3.94 -1.95 -16.06
CA ASP A 83 -4.34 -1.53 -17.40
C ASP A 83 -5.82 -1.72 -17.79
#